data_AF-A0A3B3XEH3-F1
#
_entry.id   AF-A0A3B3XEH3-F1
#
_cell.length_a   1.000
_cell.length_b   1.000
_cell.length_c   1.000
_cell.angle_alpha   90.00
_cell.angle_beta   90.00
_cell.angle_gamma   90.00
#
_symmetry.space_group_name_H-M   'P 1'
#
loop_
_entity.id
_entity.type
_entity.pdbx_description
1 polymer ?
#
loop_
_entity_poly.entity_id
_entity_poly.type
_entity_poly.pdbx_seq_one_letter_code
_entity_poly.pdbx_strand_id
1 'polypeptide(L)'
;MVFCQGPGDRRWVLKTTRPQLANVGMVSLSQTEPKTITVLMFSEQVRMEDIKTWLQQRSTVIHGYEMRDEDGIRTGGRRFFVQLKRDLRTGEIQHLPPVIQLGAIRGHVFYPGQPKICHRCGSQQHLLAECHNIHCRNCDSKEHLTKNCPDPVKCNLCGESGHTFKTCPSSYANRVKKTPNFMKAKRQMKKVFPIF
;
A
#
# COMPACT_ATOMS: atom_id res chain seq x y z
N MET A 1 -12.67 0.91 -36.79
CA MET A 1 -13.02 2.33 -37.02
C MET A 1 -13.32 2.46 -38.50
N VAL A 2 -14.51 2.92 -38.89
CA VAL A 2 -14.76 3.35 -40.27
C VAL A 2 -15.15 4.81 -40.18
N PHE A 3 -14.27 5.66 -40.70
CA PHE A 3 -14.51 7.10 -40.80
C PHE A 3 -14.88 7.40 -42.24
N CYS A 4 -16.11 7.88 -42.46
CA CYS A 4 -16.47 8.55 -43.70
C CYS A 4 -16.72 10.01 -43.36
N GLN A 5 -15.97 10.91 -44.00
CA GLN A 5 -16.16 12.36 -43.92
C GLN A 5 -17.26 12.78 -44.90
N GLY A 6 -18.15 13.67 -44.43
CA GLY A 6 -19.05 14.46 -45.26
C GLY A 6 -19.06 15.90 -44.73
N PRO A 7 -19.11 16.93 -45.60
CA PRO A 7 -18.97 18.32 -45.19
C PRO A 7 -20.33 18.91 -44.82
N GLY A 8 -20.38 19.61 -43.68
CA GLY A 8 -21.54 20.44 -43.31
C GLY A 8 -22.16 20.04 -41.98
N ASP A 9 -22.17 21.02 -41.08
CA ASP A 9 -22.87 21.05 -39.80
C ASP A 9 -22.18 20.34 -38.59
N ARG A 10 -21.50 21.16 -37.77
CA ARG A 10 -20.76 20.75 -36.57
C ARG A 10 -21.69 20.55 -35.37
N ARG A 11 -22.63 19.61 -35.47
CA ARG A 11 -23.34 19.08 -34.31
C ARG A 11 -23.03 17.60 -34.16
N TRP A 12 -22.09 17.30 -33.27
CA TRP A 12 -21.77 15.93 -32.87
C TRP A 12 -22.96 15.34 -32.10
N VAL A 13 -23.87 14.70 -32.81
CA VAL A 13 -24.92 13.89 -32.19
C VAL A 13 -24.29 12.53 -31.87
N LEU A 14 -24.07 12.28 -30.57
CA LEU A 14 -23.73 10.96 -30.04
C LEU A 14 -24.79 9.97 -30.51
N LYS A 15 -24.42 9.05 -31.41
CA LYS A 15 -25.32 7.99 -31.87
C LYS A 15 -25.72 7.11 -30.68
N THR A 16 -27.02 6.90 -30.60
CA THR A 16 -27.80 6.21 -29.58
C THR A 16 -27.16 4.90 -29.12
N THR A 17 -27.05 4.75 -27.80
CA THR A 17 -26.53 3.58 -27.10
C THR A 17 -27.32 2.33 -27.50
N ARG A 18 -26.63 1.29 -27.99
CA ARG A 18 -27.26 -0.01 -28.26
C ARG A 18 -27.72 -0.60 -26.91
N PRO A 19 -29.01 -0.91 -26.72
CA PRO A 19 -29.53 -1.43 -25.44
C PRO A 19 -28.91 -2.79 -25.06
N GLN A 20 -28.40 -3.52 -26.05
CA GLN A 20 -27.72 -4.82 -25.87
C GLN A 20 -26.37 -4.73 -25.14
N LEU A 21 -25.82 -3.52 -24.98
CA LEU A 21 -24.51 -3.26 -24.35
C LEU A 21 -24.63 -2.47 -23.03
N ALA A 22 -25.85 -2.24 -22.52
CA ALA A 22 -26.06 -1.52 -21.26
C ALA A 22 -25.39 -2.21 -20.05
N ASN A 23 -25.11 -3.51 -20.18
CA ASN A 23 -24.52 -4.36 -19.14
C ASN A 23 -23.01 -4.60 -19.35
N VAL A 24 -22.42 -4.02 -20.39
CA VAL A 24 -20.99 -4.18 -20.71
C VAL A 24 -20.25 -2.93 -20.27
N GLY A 25 -19.58 -3.05 -19.12
CA GLY A 25 -18.63 -2.04 -18.67
C GLY A 25 -17.46 -1.96 -19.66
N MET A 26 -17.20 -0.78 -20.21
CA MET A 26 -16.06 -0.56 -21.09
C MET A 26 -14.80 -0.48 -20.22
N VAL A 27 -13.99 -1.54 -20.24
CA VAL A 27 -12.71 -1.61 -19.50
C VAL A 27 -11.58 -1.37 -20.51
N SER A 28 -10.78 -0.31 -20.38
CA SER A 28 -9.61 -0.10 -21.24
C SER A 28 -8.59 -1.21 -20.98
N LEU A 29 -8.01 -1.79 -22.03
CA LEU A 29 -7.06 -2.91 -21.93
C LEU A 29 -5.81 -2.58 -21.10
N SER A 30 -5.44 -1.29 -21.00
CA SER A 30 -4.37 -0.81 -20.11
C SER A 30 -4.74 -0.83 -18.60
N GLN A 31 -6.01 -1.07 -18.26
CA GLN A 31 -6.53 -0.98 -16.90
C GLN A 31 -6.26 -2.24 -16.05
N THR A 32 -5.84 -3.36 -16.68
CA THR A 32 -5.62 -4.66 -16.03
C THR A 32 -4.16 -5.04 -15.87
N GLU A 33 -3.22 -4.22 -16.35
CA GLU A 33 -1.80 -4.58 -16.26
C GLU A 33 -1.28 -4.42 -14.83
N PRO A 34 -0.70 -5.49 -14.25
CA PRO A 34 -0.08 -5.41 -12.93
C PRO A 34 1.07 -4.41 -12.92
N LYS A 35 1.13 -3.56 -11.90
CA LYS A 35 2.27 -2.67 -11.67
C LYS A 35 3.33 -3.36 -10.84
N THR A 36 4.58 -3.20 -11.26
CA THR A 36 5.75 -3.60 -10.49
C THR A 36 6.07 -2.52 -9.46
N ILE A 37 5.99 -2.88 -8.19
CA ILE A 37 6.28 -2.01 -7.04
C ILE A 37 7.55 -2.50 -6.37
N THR A 38 8.43 -1.57 -6.06
CA THR A 38 9.61 -1.81 -5.24
C THR A 38 9.44 -1.17 -3.87
N VAL A 39 9.50 -1.98 -2.82
CA VAL A 39 9.50 -1.53 -1.43
C VAL A 39 10.91 -1.68 -0.87
N LEU A 40 11.53 -0.56 -0.49
CA LEU A 40 12.82 -0.55 0.20
C LEU A 40 12.59 -0.43 1.71
N MET A 41 12.95 -1.47 2.45
CA MET A 41 12.86 -1.49 3.91
C MET A 41 13.92 -2.41 4.50
N PHE A 42 14.97 -1.82 5.07
CA PHE A 42 16.17 -2.52 5.56
C PHE A 42 16.01 -3.24 6.91
N SER A 43 14.84 -3.14 7.55
CA SER A 43 14.63 -3.80 8.84
C SER A 43 14.35 -5.31 8.68
N GLU A 44 15.08 -6.13 9.43
CA GLU A 44 14.83 -7.57 9.53
C GLU A 44 13.57 -7.92 10.33
N GLN A 45 13.11 -7.00 11.18
CA GLN A 45 11.89 -7.21 11.98
C GLN A 45 10.63 -7.23 11.12
N VAL A 46 10.65 -6.50 9.99
CA VAL A 46 9.54 -6.51 9.03
C VAL A 46 9.81 -7.56 7.99
N ARG A 47 8.93 -8.55 7.91
CA ARG A 47 9.01 -9.62 6.92
C ARG A 47 8.21 -9.27 5.66
N MET A 48 8.42 -10.02 4.58
CA MET A 48 7.72 -9.80 3.32
C MET A 48 6.19 -9.88 3.50
N GLU A 49 5.73 -10.76 4.38
CA GLU A 49 4.33 -10.98 4.68
C GLU A 49 3.68 -9.74 5.31
N ASP A 50 4.42 -8.98 6.13
CA ASP A 50 3.94 -7.72 6.70
C ASP A 50 3.76 -6.67 5.59
N ILE A 51 4.73 -6.54 4.69
CA ILE A 51 4.64 -5.60 3.56
C ILE A 51 3.51 -6.01 2.61
N LYS A 52 3.34 -7.32 2.37
CA LYS A 52 2.20 -7.85 1.61
C LYS A 52 0.88 -7.46 2.26
N THR A 53 0.73 -7.66 3.57
CA THR A 53 -0.48 -7.24 4.31
C THR A 53 -0.72 -5.73 4.17
N TRP A 54 0.32 -4.90 4.29
CA TRP A 54 0.20 -3.45 4.11
C TRP A 54 -0.26 -3.06 2.70
N LEU A 55 0.29 -3.71 1.65
CA LEU A 55 -0.08 -3.48 0.26
C LEU A 55 -1.51 -3.94 -0.03
N GLN A 56 -1.94 -5.06 0.55
CA GLN A 56 -3.28 -5.63 0.36
C GLN A 56 -4.42 -4.72 0.83
N GLN A 57 -4.15 -3.83 1.79
CA GLN A 57 -5.15 -2.84 2.22
C GLN A 57 -5.53 -1.88 1.08
N ARG A 58 -4.56 -1.53 0.24
CA ARG A 58 -4.65 -0.43 -0.75
C ARG A 58 -4.66 -0.92 -2.20
N SER A 59 -4.28 -2.18 -2.43
CA SER A 59 -4.12 -2.77 -3.75
C SER A 59 -4.39 -4.27 -3.71
N THR A 60 -4.53 -4.90 -4.88
CA THR A 60 -4.58 -6.36 -4.99
C THR A 60 -3.18 -6.89 -5.27
N VAL A 61 -2.56 -7.56 -4.30
CA VAL A 61 -1.22 -8.13 -4.47
C VAL A 61 -1.30 -9.50 -5.14
N ILE A 62 -0.61 -9.66 -6.27
CA ILE A 62 -0.54 -10.92 -7.02
C ILE A 62 0.57 -11.80 -6.42
N HIS A 63 1.82 -11.34 -6.49
CA HIS A 63 2.96 -12.02 -5.88
C HIS A 63 4.07 -11.01 -5.54
N GLY A 64 5.10 -11.49 -4.84
CA GLY A 64 6.29 -10.70 -4.55
C GLY A 64 7.49 -11.56 -4.19
N TYR A 65 8.68 -10.98 -4.27
CA TYR A 65 9.94 -11.62 -3.96
C TYR A 65 10.94 -10.63 -3.33
N GLU A 66 11.95 -11.16 -2.63
CA GLU A 66 13.03 -10.36 -2.09
C GLU A 66 14.07 -10.13 -3.18
N MET A 67 14.52 -8.88 -3.33
CA MET A 67 15.60 -8.55 -4.25
C MET A 67 16.94 -8.86 -3.59
N ARG A 68 17.87 -9.34 -4.40
CA ARG A 68 19.27 -9.58 -4.05
C ARG A 68 20.14 -8.90 -5.09
N ASP A 69 21.34 -8.50 -4.69
CA ASP A 69 22.36 -8.07 -5.64
C ASP A 69 23.00 -9.27 -6.35
N GLU A 70 23.99 -8.99 -7.20
CA GLU A 70 24.72 -10.00 -7.97
C GLU A 70 25.44 -11.02 -7.08
N ASP A 71 25.90 -10.59 -5.90
CA ASP A 71 26.55 -11.43 -4.90
C ASP A 71 25.56 -12.22 -4.02
N GLY A 72 24.25 -12.05 -4.25
CA GLY A 72 23.19 -12.73 -3.50
C GLY A 72 22.88 -12.12 -2.13
N ILE A 73 23.48 -10.99 -1.80
CA ILE A 73 23.26 -10.23 -0.57
C ILE A 73 21.91 -9.51 -0.65
N ARG A 74 21.23 -9.43 0.51
CA ARG A 74 19.90 -8.82 0.60
C ARG A 74 20.02 -7.31 0.60
N THR A 75 19.50 -6.67 -0.42
CA THR A 75 19.53 -5.20 -0.59
C THR A 75 18.48 -4.45 0.25
N GLY A 76 17.72 -5.16 1.08
CA GLY A 76 16.53 -4.61 1.78
C GLY A 76 15.37 -4.28 0.85
N GLY A 77 15.52 -4.49 -0.45
CA GLY A 77 14.50 -4.28 -1.45
C GLY A 77 13.61 -5.49 -1.65
N ARG A 78 12.30 -5.26 -1.80
CA ARG A 78 11.30 -6.29 -2.07
C ARG A 78 10.44 -5.83 -3.23
N ARG A 79 10.24 -6.70 -4.22
CA ARG A 79 9.46 -6.39 -5.40
C ARG A 79 8.11 -7.10 -5.34
N PHE A 80 7.05 -6.38 -5.64
CA PHE A 80 5.67 -6.87 -5.65
C PHE A 80 4.99 -6.53 -6.96
N PHE A 81 4.15 -7.43 -7.44
CA PHE A 81 3.28 -7.21 -8.59
C PHE A 81 1.88 -7.00 -8.06
N VAL A 82 1.30 -5.83 -8.31
CA VAL A 82 0.00 -5.46 -7.75
C VAL A 82 -0.90 -4.82 -8.79
N GLN A 83 -2.20 -5.03 -8.62
CA GLN A 83 -3.23 -4.23 -9.27
C GLN A 83 -3.60 -3.05 -8.38
N LEU A 84 -3.35 -1.82 -8.84
CA LEU A 84 -3.81 -0.63 -8.13
C LEU A 84 -5.31 -0.46 -8.28
N LYS A 85 -5.98 -0.08 -7.19
CA LYS A 85 -7.40 0.25 -7.19
C LYS A 85 -7.61 1.52 -8.02
N ARG A 86 -8.80 1.64 -8.62
CA ARG A 86 -9.25 2.86 -9.29
C ARG A 86 -10.51 3.36 -8.61
N ASP A 87 -10.67 4.67 -8.58
CA ASP A 87 -11.93 5.27 -8.16
C ASP A 87 -12.98 5.02 -9.25
N LEU A 88 -14.13 4.47 -8.86
CA LEU A 88 -15.21 4.08 -9.78
C LEU A 88 -15.84 5.29 -10.46
N ARG A 89 -15.80 6.47 -9.83
CA ARG A 89 -16.44 7.68 -10.35
C ARG A 89 -15.56 8.43 -11.34
N THR A 90 -14.28 8.60 -11.01
CA THR A 90 -13.33 9.40 -11.79
C THR A 90 -12.48 8.57 -12.75
N GLY A 91 -12.37 7.26 -12.50
CA GLY A 91 -11.44 6.36 -13.22
C GLY A 91 -9.97 6.57 -12.82
N GLU A 92 -9.69 7.50 -11.90
CA GLU A 92 -8.34 7.81 -11.44
C GLU A 92 -7.75 6.66 -10.63
N ILE A 93 -6.43 6.51 -10.73
CA ILE A 93 -5.70 5.48 -10.00
C ILE A 93 -5.55 5.91 -8.54
N GLN A 94 -5.96 5.04 -7.61
CA GLN A 94 -5.65 5.23 -6.20
C GLN A 94 -4.18 4.87 -5.96
N HIS A 95 -3.34 5.91 -5.91
CA HIS A 95 -1.91 5.76 -5.73
C HIS A 95 -1.55 5.28 -4.31
N LEU A 96 -0.49 4.49 -4.21
CA LEU A 96 0.05 4.08 -2.93
C LEU A 96 0.91 5.19 -2.31
N PRO A 97 0.89 5.34 -0.98
CA PRO A 97 1.79 6.26 -0.30
C PRO A 97 3.26 5.95 -0.65
N PRO A 98 4.10 6.97 -0.93
CA PRO A 98 5.53 6.77 -1.23
C PRO A 98 6.35 6.32 -0.02
N VAL A 99 5.74 6.34 1.16
CA VAL A 99 6.35 5.97 2.43
C VAL A 99 5.48 4.93 3.10
N ILE A 100 6.11 3.82 3.47
CA ILE A 100 5.54 2.80 4.35
C ILE A 100 6.11 3.00 5.75
N GLN A 101 5.26 3.03 6.77
CA GLN A 101 5.69 3.12 8.17
C GLN A 101 5.01 2.02 8.98
N LEU A 102 5.79 1.12 9.57
CA LEU A 102 5.32 0.03 10.42
C LEU A 102 5.91 0.21 11.82
N GLY A 103 5.10 0.75 12.74
CA GLY A 103 5.59 1.20 14.05
C GLY A 103 6.65 2.30 13.92
N ALA A 104 7.85 2.04 14.45
CA ALA A 104 9.00 2.93 14.34
C ALA A 104 9.82 2.74 13.05
N ILE A 105 9.54 1.69 12.29
CA ILE A 105 10.31 1.32 11.09
C ILE A 105 9.69 2.03 9.89
N ARG A 106 10.53 2.74 9.13
CA ARG A 106 10.13 3.46 7.92
C ARG A 106 10.82 2.87 6.70
N GLY A 107 10.10 2.83 5.59
CA GLY A 107 10.61 2.44 4.28
C GLY A 107 9.96 3.26 3.18
N HIS A 108 10.38 3.00 1.95
CA HIS A 108 9.93 3.72 0.77
C HIS A 108 9.28 2.76 -0.23
N VAL A 109 8.29 3.27 -0.96
CA VAL A 109 7.54 2.53 -1.97
C VAL A 109 7.64 3.28 -3.28
N PHE A 110 8.13 2.59 -4.33
CA PHE A 110 8.38 3.16 -5.65
C PHE A 110 7.73 2.34 -6.75
N TYR A 111 7.13 3.01 -7.73
CA TYR A 111 6.64 2.38 -8.96
C TYR A 111 6.46 3.40 -10.10
N PRO A 112 6.44 2.97 -11.37
CA PRO A 112 6.24 3.86 -12.51
C PRO A 112 4.89 4.58 -12.48
N GLY A 113 4.92 5.90 -12.66
CA GLY A 113 3.73 6.76 -12.61
C GLY A 113 3.28 7.14 -11.20
N GLN A 114 4.08 6.90 -10.17
CA GLN A 114 3.79 7.38 -8.82
C GLN A 114 3.90 8.93 -8.77
N PRO A 115 2.91 9.63 -8.19
CA PRO A 115 2.93 11.08 -8.12
C PRO A 115 4.02 11.57 -7.17
N LYS A 116 4.70 12.65 -7.57
CA LYS A 116 5.64 13.36 -6.69
C LYS A 116 4.85 14.20 -5.70
N ILE A 117 4.74 13.71 -4.48
CA ILE A 117 4.00 14.37 -3.40
C ILE A 117 4.88 14.58 -2.17
N CYS A 118 4.55 15.56 -1.35
CA CYS A 118 5.12 15.73 -0.03
C CYS A 118 4.88 14.49 0.83
N HIS A 119 5.96 13.86 1.29
CA HIS A 119 5.90 12.67 2.13
C HIS A 119 5.36 12.92 3.55
N ARG A 120 5.09 14.18 3.93
CA ARG A 120 4.49 14.54 5.22
C ARG A 120 2.99 14.75 5.12
N CYS A 121 2.53 15.55 4.14
CA CYS A 121 1.15 16.02 4.06
C CYS A 121 0.40 15.60 2.78
N GLY A 122 1.07 14.90 1.86
CA GLY A 122 0.48 14.42 0.61
C GLY A 122 0.26 15.49 -0.47
N SER A 123 0.64 16.75 -0.24
CA SER A 123 0.50 17.82 -1.24
C SER A 123 1.39 17.60 -2.46
N GLN A 124 0.89 17.97 -3.64
CA GLN A 124 1.68 18.01 -4.89
C GLN A 124 2.44 19.33 -5.10
N GLN A 125 2.18 20.34 -4.26
CA GLN A 125 2.71 21.70 -4.46
C GLN A 125 4.14 21.89 -3.93
N HIS A 126 4.58 21.04 -3.01
CA HIS A 126 5.91 21.13 -2.39
C HIS A 126 6.44 19.75 -2.02
N LEU A 127 7.74 19.67 -1.71
CA LEU A 127 8.38 18.45 -1.21
C LEU A 127 8.59 18.49 0.29
N LEU A 128 9.04 17.37 0.87
CA LEU A 128 9.18 17.21 2.33
C LEU A 128 10.02 18.32 3.00
N ALA A 129 11.06 18.81 2.30
CA ALA A 129 11.97 19.83 2.82
C ALA A 129 11.28 21.19 3.04
N GLU A 130 10.29 21.51 2.22
CA GLU A 130 9.55 22.79 2.24
C GLU A 130 8.22 22.68 3.00
N CYS A 131 7.96 21.53 3.63
CA CYS A 131 6.68 21.24 4.27
C CYS A 131 6.60 21.79 5.69
N HIS A 132 5.86 22.88 5.85
CA HIS A 132 5.55 23.52 7.14
C HIS A 132 4.20 23.08 7.73
N ASN A 133 3.47 22.20 7.03
CA ASN A 133 2.15 21.76 7.45
C ASN A 133 2.22 20.83 8.67
N ILE A 134 1.33 21.06 9.62
CA ILE A 134 0.98 20.10 10.66
C ILE A 134 0.15 18.99 10.01
N HIS A 135 0.45 17.73 10.33
CA HIS A 135 -0.25 16.58 9.79
C HIS A 135 -0.22 15.41 10.77
N CYS A 136 -1.38 14.87 11.10
CA CYS A 136 -1.54 13.69 11.91
C CYS A 136 -1.48 12.43 11.03
N ARG A 137 -0.59 11.48 11.32
CA ARG A 137 -0.52 10.21 10.57
C ARG A 137 -1.53 9.14 11.05
N ASN A 138 -2.30 9.44 12.09
CA ASN A 138 -3.31 8.53 12.63
C ASN A 138 -4.68 8.75 11.98
N CYS A 139 -5.09 10.01 11.86
CA CYS A 139 -6.40 10.41 11.34
C CYS A 139 -6.33 11.29 10.08
N ASP A 140 -5.13 11.57 9.56
CA ASP A 140 -4.88 12.41 8.38
C ASP A 140 -5.37 13.87 8.53
N SER A 141 -5.65 14.33 9.76
CA SER A 141 -5.99 15.74 10.07
C SER A 141 -4.77 16.67 9.94
N LYS A 142 -5.02 17.93 9.55
CA LYS A 142 -4.03 19.00 9.46
C LYS A 142 -3.96 19.89 10.71
N GLU A 143 -4.77 19.61 11.73
CA GLU A 143 -4.91 20.47 12.90
C GLU A 143 -3.93 20.13 14.03
N HIS A 144 -3.47 18.87 14.09
CA HIS A 144 -2.62 18.39 15.18
C HIS A 144 -1.57 17.39 14.69
N LEU A 145 -0.53 17.18 15.52
CA LEU A 145 0.48 16.13 15.30
C LEU A 145 -0.05 14.79 15.83
N THR A 146 0.46 13.67 15.30
CA THR A 146 0.08 12.31 15.72
C THR A 146 0.13 12.09 17.24
N LYS A 147 1.04 12.77 17.95
CA LYS A 147 1.19 12.67 19.41
C LYS A 147 -0.02 13.26 20.19
N ASN A 148 -0.72 14.21 19.58
CA ASN A 148 -1.84 14.93 20.17
C ASN A 148 -3.17 14.50 19.52
N CYS A 149 -3.20 13.32 18.89
CA CYS A 149 -4.38 12.84 18.21
C CYS A 149 -5.43 12.38 19.23
N PRO A 150 -6.67 12.90 19.19
CA PRO A 150 -7.73 12.46 20.10
C PRO A 150 -8.30 11.08 19.71
N ASP A 151 -8.10 10.67 18.46
CA ASP A 151 -8.61 9.40 17.94
C ASP A 151 -7.79 8.21 18.47
N PRO A 152 -8.42 7.04 18.66
CA PRO A 152 -7.70 5.83 19.04
C PRO A 152 -6.61 5.52 18.01
N VAL A 153 -5.50 4.96 18.49
CA VAL A 153 -4.38 4.58 17.62
C VAL A 153 -4.84 3.55 16.59
N LYS A 154 -4.61 3.84 15.31
CA LYS A 154 -4.80 2.94 14.20
C LYS A 154 -3.49 2.22 13.90
N CYS A 155 -3.59 0.91 13.68
CA CYS A 155 -2.46 0.09 13.35
C CYS A 155 -1.99 0.37 11.91
N ASN A 156 -0.75 0.81 11.75
CA ASN A 156 -0.22 1.12 10.42
C ASN A 156 -0.03 -0.11 9.50
N LEU A 157 -0.22 -1.34 10.00
CA LEU A 157 -0.15 -2.57 9.20
C LEU A 157 -1.54 -3.02 8.70
N CYS A 158 -2.49 -3.19 9.63
CA CYS A 158 -3.82 -3.76 9.33
C CYS A 158 -4.94 -2.71 9.32
N GLY A 159 -4.67 -1.46 9.70
CA GLY A 159 -5.63 -0.35 9.64
C GLY A 159 -6.67 -0.32 10.75
N GLU A 160 -6.78 -1.40 11.53
CA GLU A 160 -7.70 -1.49 12.68
C GLU A 160 -7.23 -0.61 13.85
N SER A 161 -8.18 -0.13 14.64
CA SER A 161 -7.92 0.67 15.84
C SER A 161 -7.65 -0.20 17.07
N GLY A 162 -7.08 0.41 18.11
CA GLY A 162 -6.93 -0.21 19.43
C GLY A 162 -5.62 -0.97 19.65
N HIS A 163 -4.73 -1.02 18.66
CA HIS A 163 -3.41 -1.64 18.81
C HIS A 163 -2.35 -1.01 17.89
N THR A 164 -1.08 -1.25 18.21
CA THR A 164 0.06 -0.78 17.40
C THR A 164 0.64 -1.93 16.58
N PHE A 165 1.52 -1.65 15.62
CA PHE A 165 2.20 -2.68 14.83
C PHE A 165 2.86 -3.78 15.71
N LYS A 166 3.45 -3.41 16.85
CA LYS A 166 4.10 -4.34 17.79
C LYS A 166 3.15 -5.41 18.32
N THR A 167 1.88 -5.06 18.54
CA THR A 167 0.85 -5.95 19.09
C THR A 167 -0.15 -6.41 18.03
N CYS A 168 0.09 -6.08 16.76
CA CYS A 168 -0.83 -6.39 15.67
C CYS A 168 -0.97 -7.91 15.47
N PRO A 169 -2.19 -8.48 15.50
CA PRO A 169 -2.41 -9.90 15.28
C PRO A 169 -2.06 -10.31 13.83
N SER A 170 -2.15 -9.37 12.89
CA SER A 170 -1.80 -9.57 11.48
C SER A 170 -0.30 -9.40 11.19
N SER A 171 0.52 -9.03 12.18
CA SER A 171 1.97 -9.03 12.01
C SER A 171 2.51 -10.47 11.96
N TYR A 172 3.43 -10.74 11.05
CA TYR A 172 4.10 -12.03 10.89
C TYR A 172 4.66 -12.54 12.23
N ALA A 173 5.42 -11.70 12.95
CA ALA A 173 6.04 -12.09 14.21
C ALA A 173 5.00 -12.53 15.26
N ASN A 174 3.83 -11.89 15.29
CA ASN A 174 2.77 -12.21 16.23
C ASN A 174 1.95 -13.43 15.79
N ARG A 175 1.75 -13.63 14.48
CA ARG A 175 1.15 -14.86 13.94
C ARG A 175 2.00 -16.09 14.28
N VAL A 176 3.30 -16.03 14.04
CA VAL A 176 4.23 -17.14 14.35
C VAL A 176 4.22 -17.45 15.85
N LYS A 177 4.23 -16.43 16.72
CA LYS A 177 4.16 -16.62 18.18
C LYS A 177 2.89 -17.32 18.66
N LYS A 178 1.78 -17.19 17.93
CA LYS A 178 0.51 -17.86 18.23
C LYS A 178 0.43 -19.31 17.74
N THR A 179 1.39 -19.77 16.93
CA THR A 179 1.35 -21.15 16.43
C THR A 179 1.56 -22.17 17.56
N PRO A 180 0.85 -23.32 17.54
CA PRO A 180 1.02 -24.35 18.58
C PRO A 180 2.47 -24.83 18.71
N ASN A 181 3.20 -24.93 17.59
CA ASN A 181 4.61 -25.34 17.57
C ASN A 181 5.50 -24.35 18.32
N PHE A 182 5.33 -23.05 18.09
CA PHE A 182 6.07 -22.03 18.82
C PHE A 182 5.73 -22.04 20.32
N MET A 183 4.45 -22.21 20.68
CA MET A 183 4.04 -22.31 22.08
C MET A 183 4.65 -23.53 22.78
N LYS A 184 4.69 -24.68 22.11
CA LYS A 184 5.34 -25.92 22.60
C LYS A 184 6.85 -25.70 22.79
N ALA A 185 7.53 -25.15 21.78
CA ALA A 185 8.97 -24.86 21.86
C ALA A 185 9.29 -23.87 22.99
N LYS A 186 8.48 -22.82 23.18
CA LYS A 186 8.65 -21.86 24.28
C LYS A 186 8.47 -22.51 25.66
N ARG A 187 7.49 -23.42 25.80
CA ARG A 187 7.29 -24.20 27.03
C ARG A 187 8.48 -25.13 27.30
N GLN A 188 9.03 -25.77 26.26
CA GLN A 188 10.22 -26.62 26.38
C GLN A 188 11.46 -25.81 26.78
N MET A 189 11.73 -24.67 26.12
CA MET A 189 12.86 -23.82 26.50
C MET A 189 12.79 -23.32 27.95
N LYS A 190 11.60 -22.94 28.44
CA LYS A 190 11.40 -22.56 29.85
C LYS A 190 11.67 -23.69 30.84
N LYS A 191 11.52 -24.95 30.42
CA LYS A 191 11.85 -26.13 31.24
C LYS A 191 13.34 -26.42 31.24
N VAL A 192 14.03 -26.15 30.13
CA VAL A 192 15.48 -26.39 29.96
C VAL A 192 16.32 -25.28 30.59
N PHE A 193 15.83 -24.04 30.54
CA PHE A 193 16.46 -22.87 31.16
C PHE A 193 15.49 -22.22 32.15
N PRO A 194 15.31 -22.80 33.35
CA PRO A 194 14.66 -22.09 34.43
C PRO A 194 15.51 -20.86 34.76
N ILE A 195 14.90 -19.68 34.73
CA ILE A 195 15.51 -18.46 35.24
C ILE A 195 15.62 -18.69 36.75
N PHE A 196 16.85 -18.84 37.26
CA PHE A 196 17.12 -18.82 38.70
C PHE A 196 16.76 -17.45 39.28
#